data_AF-A0A8H5D8P1-F1
#
_entry.id   AF-A0A8H5D8P1-F1
#
_cell.length_a   1.000
_cell.length_b   1.000
_cell.length_c   1.000
_cell.angle_alpha   90.00
_cell.angle_beta   90.00
_cell.angle_gamma   90.00
#
_symmetry.space_group_name_H-M   'P 1'
#
loop_
_entity.id
_entity.type
_entity.pdbx_description
1 polymer ?
#
loop_
_entity_poly.entity_id
_entity_poly.type
_entity_poly.pdbx_seq_one_letter_code
_entity_poly.pdbx_strand_id
1 'polypeptide(L)'
;MKRSYSQFRSKSDISDAGPNLSSARKVSPHHPMAKRATRVTGSFDHPILPHPPRKTVIPAMDFLSCYAIAVNEVNASGGRIVTSPTNGASGIIPAVLKYIVEFVSDDPEKSIMTFLLTASAIGMLFKRGSTISAAEGGCQAEVGVACSMASAGFAACMGGCNSISRNGFASRRDWHRQVFYMFYAHPIYLHTIEHNLGLTCDPIDGLVQVPCIERNSLGAVKAITAAQLSLASDGVYSVTLDEAIEAMRVTAADMSVKYKETSLSGLATSVKIPLTVPAC
;
A
#
# COMPACT_ATOMS: atom_id res chain seq x y z
N MET A 1 -42.29 -9.81 11.58
CA MET A 1 -42.16 -10.99 12.45
C MET A 1 -41.73 -12.18 11.58
N LYS A 2 -40.54 -12.73 11.88
CA LYS A 2 -39.80 -13.90 11.35
C LYS A 2 -40.40 -14.81 10.24
N ARG A 3 -39.53 -15.20 9.29
CA ARG A 3 -39.33 -16.55 8.65
C ARG A 3 -38.18 -16.35 7.63
N SER A 4 -36.95 -16.89 7.66
CA SER A 4 -36.28 -18.10 8.18
C SER A 4 -36.53 -19.42 7.42
N TYR A 5 -35.42 -19.93 6.84
CA TYR A 5 -35.08 -21.30 6.36
C TYR A 5 -35.85 -21.86 5.15
N SER A 6 -35.32 -22.69 4.24
CA SER A 6 -33.99 -23.20 3.88
C SER A 6 -34.14 -24.22 2.74
N GLN A 7 -33.15 -24.31 1.85
CA GLN A 7 -32.58 -25.53 1.21
C GLN A 7 -33.37 -26.45 0.25
N PHE A 8 -32.71 -26.67 -0.91
CA PHE A 8 -32.39 -27.95 -1.59
C PHE A 8 -33.41 -28.77 -2.43
N ARG A 9 -33.14 -28.76 -3.76
CA ARG A 9 -32.81 -29.89 -4.69
C ARG A 9 -33.85 -31.01 -4.96
N SER A 10 -34.21 -31.24 -6.24
CA SER A 10 -33.63 -32.27 -7.16
C SER A 10 -34.61 -32.82 -8.24
N LYS A 11 -34.04 -33.17 -9.43
CA LYS A 11 -34.47 -34.17 -10.46
C LYS A 11 -35.75 -33.88 -11.27
N SER A 12 -36.01 -34.40 -12.48
CA SER A 12 -35.26 -34.86 -13.68
C SER A 12 -36.32 -35.26 -14.75
N ASP A 13 -35.94 -35.25 -16.03
CA ASP A 13 -36.41 -36.10 -17.16
C ASP A 13 -37.62 -35.76 -18.08
N ILE A 14 -37.43 -36.21 -19.35
CA ILE A 14 -38.38 -36.55 -20.46
C ILE A 14 -38.65 -35.42 -21.50
N SER A 15 -38.70 -35.60 -22.84
CA SER A 15 -37.94 -36.28 -23.91
C SER A 15 -38.73 -36.10 -25.25
N ASP A 16 -38.01 -35.92 -26.37
CA ASP A 16 -38.31 -36.29 -27.78
C ASP A 16 -39.51 -35.76 -28.62
N ALA A 17 -39.18 -35.20 -29.82
CA ALA A 17 -39.58 -35.72 -31.15
C ALA A 17 -39.15 -34.77 -32.32
N GLY A 18 -38.39 -35.28 -33.32
CA GLY A 18 -38.14 -34.65 -34.64
C GLY A 18 -39.14 -35.12 -35.72
N PRO A 19 -38.82 -35.25 -37.04
CA PRO A 19 -37.71 -34.74 -37.86
C PRO A 19 -38.15 -34.22 -39.28
N ASN A 20 -37.21 -33.75 -40.13
CA ASN A 20 -36.99 -34.24 -41.53
C ASN A 20 -36.12 -33.31 -42.41
N LEU A 21 -35.05 -33.89 -42.98
CA LEU A 21 -34.19 -33.34 -44.05
C LEU A 21 -34.37 -34.15 -45.35
N SER A 22 -34.32 -33.47 -46.51
CA SER A 22 -33.68 -33.85 -47.80
C SER A 22 -34.37 -33.04 -48.93
N SER A 23 -33.74 -32.51 -49.99
CA SER A 23 -32.73 -33.04 -50.89
C SER A 23 -32.07 -31.92 -51.72
N ALA A 24 -30.94 -32.22 -52.36
CA ALA A 24 -30.05 -31.29 -53.07
C ALA A 24 -30.23 -31.27 -54.61
N ARG A 25 -29.95 -30.12 -55.28
CA ARG A 25 -29.06 -29.97 -56.48
C ARG A 25 -29.24 -28.63 -57.25
N LYS A 26 -28.14 -27.88 -57.45
CA LYS A 26 -27.51 -27.44 -58.75
C LYS A 26 -26.59 -26.21 -58.59
N VAL A 27 -25.69 -26.01 -59.56
CA VAL A 27 -24.34 -25.40 -59.49
C VAL A 27 -24.24 -24.00 -60.15
N SER A 28 -23.53 -23.05 -59.50
CA SER A 28 -22.71 -21.86 -59.95
C SER A 28 -23.36 -20.74 -60.79
N PRO A 29 -22.99 -19.43 -60.66
CA PRO A 29 -21.60 -18.93 -60.75
C PRO A 29 -21.18 -17.81 -59.76
N HIS A 30 -19.87 -17.55 -59.76
CA HIS A 30 -19.15 -16.53 -59.00
C HIS A 30 -19.85 -15.14 -58.99
N HIS A 31 -19.99 -14.58 -57.80
CA HIS A 31 -20.22 -13.16 -57.57
C HIS A 31 -19.04 -12.55 -56.80
N PRO A 32 -18.62 -11.33 -57.14
CA PRO A 32 -17.38 -10.72 -56.66
C PRO A 32 -17.43 -10.52 -55.13
N MET A 33 -16.29 -10.72 -54.47
CA MET A 33 -16.13 -10.51 -53.03
C MET A 33 -16.53 -9.07 -52.66
N ALA A 34 -17.73 -8.89 -52.12
CA ALA A 34 -18.14 -7.65 -51.50
C ALA A 34 -17.20 -7.36 -50.33
N LYS A 35 -16.55 -6.19 -50.35
CA LYS A 35 -15.75 -5.68 -49.24
C LYS A 35 -16.53 -5.91 -47.95
N ARG A 36 -16.01 -6.77 -47.07
CA ARG A 36 -16.59 -7.01 -45.75
C ARG A 36 -16.53 -5.67 -45.01
N ALA A 37 -17.62 -4.91 -45.07
CA ALA A 37 -17.84 -3.81 -44.16
C ALA A 37 -17.60 -4.38 -42.76
N THR A 38 -16.72 -3.76 -41.98
CA THR A 38 -16.51 -4.08 -40.57
C THR A 38 -17.89 -4.15 -39.93
N ARG A 39 -18.31 -5.37 -39.55
CA ARG A 39 -19.61 -5.59 -38.93
C ARG A 39 -19.55 -4.92 -37.56
N VAL A 40 -19.97 -3.67 -37.49
CA VAL A 40 -20.29 -3.01 -36.23
C VAL A 40 -21.60 -3.65 -35.77
N THR A 41 -21.50 -4.60 -34.85
CA THR A 41 -22.67 -5.14 -34.15
C THR A 41 -23.07 -4.14 -33.07
N GLY A 42 -23.95 -3.19 -33.40
CA GLY A 42 -24.46 -2.22 -32.45
C GLY A 42 -25.18 -1.07 -33.16
N SER A 43 -26.19 -0.50 -32.51
CA SER A 43 -26.79 0.76 -32.93
C SER A 43 -25.87 1.91 -32.49
N PHE A 44 -25.55 2.86 -33.38
CA PHE A 44 -24.91 4.11 -32.98
C PHE A 44 -25.85 4.94 -32.08
N ASP A 45 -27.16 4.76 -32.29
CA ASP A 45 -28.23 5.28 -31.44
C ASP A 45 -28.60 4.22 -30.40
N HIS A 46 -27.68 3.95 -29.49
CA HIS A 46 -27.99 3.26 -28.23
C HIS A 46 -28.19 4.30 -27.13
N PRO A 47 -29.17 4.13 -26.23
CA PRO A 47 -29.25 4.98 -25.05
C PRO A 47 -27.94 4.81 -24.28
N ILE A 48 -27.16 5.88 -24.19
CA ILE A 48 -26.01 5.93 -23.29
C ILE A 48 -26.61 5.83 -21.90
N LEU A 49 -26.55 4.62 -21.32
CA LEU A 49 -26.90 4.45 -19.91
C LEU A 49 -26.05 5.44 -19.12
N PRO A 50 -26.61 6.17 -18.14
CA PRO A 50 -25.81 7.06 -17.31
C PRO A 50 -24.62 6.25 -16.80
N HIS A 51 -23.43 6.82 -16.90
CA HIS A 51 -22.22 6.21 -16.37
C HIS A 51 -22.58 5.71 -14.96
N PRO A 52 -22.44 4.40 -14.64
CA PRO A 52 -22.72 3.92 -13.30
C PRO A 52 -21.97 4.83 -12.34
N PRO A 53 -22.60 5.32 -11.25
CA PRO A 53 -21.92 6.19 -10.31
C PRO A 53 -20.64 5.47 -9.90
N ARG A 54 -19.49 6.03 -10.28
CA ARG A 54 -18.22 5.53 -9.77
C ARG A 54 -18.37 5.58 -8.26
N LYS A 55 -18.11 4.47 -7.57
CA LYS A 55 -17.86 4.53 -6.14
C LYS A 55 -16.67 5.48 -5.98
N THR A 56 -16.93 6.74 -5.65
CA THR A 56 -15.91 7.75 -5.36
C THR A 56 -15.26 7.50 -4.00
N VAL A 57 -15.76 6.51 -3.26
CA VAL A 57 -15.25 6.11 -1.96
C VAL A 57 -14.27 4.96 -2.17
N ILE A 58 -12.98 5.27 -2.07
CA ILE A 58 -11.96 4.27 -1.73
C ILE A 58 -11.77 4.38 -0.22
N PRO A 59 -12.58 3.68 0.60
CA PRO A 59 -12.69 4.01 2.02
C PRO A 59 -11.33 3.91 2.75
N ALA A 60 -10.48 2.95 2.37
CA ALA A 60 -9.20 2.76 3.04
C ALA A 60 -8.19 3.89 2.82
N MET A 61 -8.07 4.42 1.60
CA MET A 61 -7.07 5.43 1.24
C MET A 61 -7.37 6.77 1.91
N ASP A 62 -8.65 7.13 1.97
CA ASP A 62 -9.10 8.39 2.54
C ASP A 62 -8.88 8.42 4.06
N PHE A 63 -9.15 7.31 4.77
CA PHE A 63 -8.89 7.22 6.21
C PHE A 63 -7.39 7.27 6.54
N LEU A 64 -6.56 6.53 5.81
CA LEU A 64 -5.10 6.55 6.01
C LEU A 64 -4.53 7.95 5.79
N SER A 65 -4.95 8.61 4.72
CA SER A 65 -4.54 9.96 4.38
C SER A 65 -4.98 10.94 5.47
N CYS A 66 -6.24 10.86 5.90
CA CYS A 66 -6.81 11.70 6.95
C CYS A 66 -6.05 11.57 8.28
N TYR A 67 -5.79 10.34 8.74
CA TYR A 67 -5.06 10.11 9.99
C TYR A 67 -3.61 10.61 9.91
N ALA A 68 -2.92 10.37 8.79
CA ALA A 68 -1.55 10.83 8.61
C ALA A 68 -1.47 12.37 8.56
N ILE A 69 -2.38 13.02 7.82
CA ILE A 69 -2.45 14.48 7.75
C ILE A 69 -2.74 15.07 9.13
N ALA A 70 -3.73 14.54 9.85
CA ALA A 70 -4.09 15.04 11.18
C ALA A 70 -2.90 15.01 12.15
N VAL A 71 -2.12 13.93 12.15
CA VAL A 71 -0.93 13.81 13.01
C VAL A 71 0.16 14.80 12.61
N ASN A 72 0.41 14.97 11.31
CA ASN A 72 1.44 15.88 10.84
C ASN A 72 1.05 17.37 10.94
N GLU A 73 -0.25 17.69 10.91
CA GLU A 73 -0.76 19.04 11.22
C GLU A 73 -0.59 19.37 12.71
N VAL A 74 -0.82 18.40 13.60
CA VAL A 74 -0.51 18.55 15.03
C VAL A 74 1.00 18.76 15.25
N ASN A 75 1.84 18.02 14.52
CA ASN A 75 3.29 18.24 14.55
C ASN A 75 3.67 19.64 14.04
N ALA A 76 3.09 20.07 12.91
CA ALA A 76 3.34 21.38 12.32
C ALA A 76 2.89 22.53 13.22
N SER A 77 1.84 22.35 14.02
CA SER A 77 1.33 23.34 14.98
C SER A 77 2.05 23.36 16.32
N GLY A 78 3.11 22.55 16.50
CA GLY A 78 3.86 22.48 17.76
C GLY A 78 3.14 21.70 18.86
N GLY A 79 2.14 20.89 18.49
CA GLY A 79 1.44 20.01 19.41
C GLY A 79 2.31 18.85 19.91
N ARG A 80 1.74 18.04 20.82
CA ARG A 80 2.43 16.86 21.33
C ARG A 80 2.48 15.77 20.25
N ILE A 81 3.69 15.29 19.97
CA ILE A 81 3.93 14.28 18.94
C ILE A 81 4.74 13.10 19.49
N VAL A 82 4.53 11.92 18.91
CA VAL A 82 5.35 10.74 19.15
C VAL A 82 6.19 10.46 17.92
N THR A 83 7.49 10.29 18.10
CA THR A 83 8.43 10.05 17.00
C THR A 83 8.26 8.67 16.40
N SER A 84 8.22 8.54 15.07
CA SER A 84 8.07 7.22 14.44
C SER A 84 8.65 7.11 13.01
N PRO A 85 9.98 7.18 12.80
CA PRO A 85 11.06 7.28 13.78
C PRO A 85 11.49 8.71 14.12
N THR A 86 11.07 9.71 13.34
CA THR A 86 11.33 11.14 13.58
C THR A 86 10.02 11.91 13.67
N ASN A 87 10.09 13.21 14.02
CA ASN A 87 8.92 14.10 13.99
C ASN A 87 8.40 14.30 12.56
N GLY A 88 9.29 14.32 11.56
CA GLY A 88 8.93 14.48 10.15
C GLY A 88 8.11 13.32 9.60
N ALA A 89 8.25 12.11 10.14
CA ALA A 89 7.58 10.89 9.71
C ALA A 89 6.57 10.32 10.73
N SER A 90 6.13 11.13 11.68
CA SER A 90 5.30 10.69 12.81
C SER A 90 3.89 10.23 12.43
N GLY A 91 3.38 10.57 11.24
CA GLY A 91 1.99 10.28 10.86
C GLY A 91 1.76 8.88 10.32
N ILE A 92 2.78 8.21 9.79
CA ILE A 92 2.62 6.95 9.04
C ILE A 92 2.22 5.78 9.96
N ILE A 93 2.98 5.58 11.04
CA ILE A 93 2.76 4.51 12.02
C ILE A 93 1.38 4.61 12.69
N PRO A 94 0.96 5.77 13.26
CA PRO A 94 -0.36 5.88 13.87
C PRO A 94 -1.50 5.77 12.84
N ALA A 95 -1.32 6.25 11.60
CA ALA A 95 -2.35 6.12 10.57
C ALA A 95 -2.62 4.66 10.22
N VAL A 96 -1.57 3.86 9.98
CA VAL A 96 -1.70 2.44 9.67
C VAL A 96 -2.19 1.65 10.89
N LEU A 97 -1.70 1.97 12.09
CA LEU A 97 -2.13 1.29 13.31
C LEU A 97 -3.62 1.54 13.60
N LYS A 98 -4.07 2.79 13.50
CA LYS A 98 -5.48 3.16 13.69
C LYS A 98 -6.38 2.45 12.68
N TYR A 99 -5.93 2.37 11.42
CA TYR A 99 -6.63 1.62 10.39
C TYR A 99 -6.78 0.12 10.73
N ILE A 100 -5.72 -0.52 11.23
CA ILE A 100 -5.76 -1.93 11.66
C ILE A 100 -6.78 -2.12 12.80
N VAL A 101 -6.70 -1.26 13.83
CA VAL A 101 -7.56 -1.36 15.01
C VAL A 101 -9.04 -1.17 14.67
N GLU A 102 -9.35 -0.30 13.71
CA GLU A 102 -10.72 0.09 13.40
C GLU A 102 -11.39 -0.80 12.35
N PHE A 103 -10.63 -1.27 11.36
CA PHE A 103 -11.22 -1.94 10.18
C PHE A 103 -10.77 -3.39 9.98
N VAL A 104 -9.71 -3.83 10.65
CA VAL A 104 -9.07 -5.13 10.34
C VAL A 104 -9.10 -6.10 11.53
N SER A 105 -8.77 -5.62 12.73
CA SER A 105 -8.53 -6.51 13.87
C SER A 105 -9.77 -6.75 14.72
N ASP A 106 -10.00 -8.01 15.07
CA ASP A 106 -10.98 -8.43 16.08
C ASP A 106 -10.40 -8.36 17.52
N ASP A 107 -9.07 -8.35 17.66
CA ASP A 107 -8.35 -8.28 18.95
C ASP A 107 -7.30 -7.15 18.91
N PRO A 108 -7.72 -5.90 19.23
CA PRO A 108 -6.88 -4.73 19.04
C PRO A 108 -5.66 -4.71 19.95
N GLU A 109 -5.73 -5.23 21.19
CA GLU A 109 -4.61 -5.19 22.13
C GLU A 109 -3.42 -6.01 21.63
N LYS A 110 -3.70 -7.22 21.13
CA LYS A 110 -2.68 -8.09 20.55
C LYS A 110 -2.13 -7.53 19.25
N SER A 111 -2.98 -6.95 18.40
CA SER A 111 -2.55 -6.31 17.15
C SER A 111 -1.66 -5.10 17.39
N ILE A 112 -1.97 -4.25 18.37
CA ILE A 112 -1.14 -3.09 18.73
C ILE A 112 0.25 -3.55 19.14
N MET A 113 0.34 -4.53 20.05
CA MET A 113 1.63 -5.08 20.49
C MET A 113 2.41 -5.69 19.33
N THR A 114 1.76 -6.49 18.51
CA THR A 114 2.41 -7.16 17.37
C THR A 114 2.93 -6.15 16.36
N PHE A 115 2.13 -5.14 16.04
CA PHE A 115 2.47 -4.07 15.12
C PHE A 115 3.68 -3.27 15.62
N LEU A 116 3.62 -2.75 16.85
CA LEU A 116 4.66 -1.89 17.39
C LEU A 116 5.99 -2.61 17.58
N LEU A 117 5.98 -3.87 18.04
CA LEU A 117 7.19 -4.66 18.20
C LEU A 117 7.83 -5.01 16.85
N THR A 118 7.01 -5.35 15.84
CA THR A 118 7.51 -5.66 14.49
C THR A 118 8.07 -4.41 13.82
N ALA A 119 7.34 -3.30 13.87
CA ALA A 119 7.79 -2.01 13.38
C ALA A 119 9.10 -1.59 14.03
N SER A 120 9.22 -1.73 15.35
CA SER A 120 10.44 -1.38 16.09
C SER A 120 11.64 -2.22 15.66
N ALA A 121 11.46 -3.53 15.47
CA ALA A 121 12.53 -4.42 15.02
C ALA A 121 13.04 -4.04 13.62
N ILE A 122 12.16 -3.62 12.71
CA ILE A 122 12.56 -3.11 11.38
C ILE A 122 13.29 -1.77 11.50
N GLY A 123 12.78 -0.85 12.33
CA GLY A 123 13.47 0.43 12.59
C GLY A 123 14.89 0.22 13.15
N MET A 124 15.07 -0.78 14.03
CA MET A 124 16.38 -1.14 14.57
C MET A 124 17.35 -1.63 13.48
N LEU A 125 16.87 -2.40 12.50
CA LEU A 125 17.71 -2.88 11.39
C LEU A 125 18.16 -1.74 10.49
N PHE A 126 17.25 -0.83 10.11
CA PHE A 126 17.61 0.36 9.33
C PHE A 126 18.58 1.26 10.11
N LYS A 127 18.40 1.43 11.41
CA LYS A 127 19.33 2.19 12.25
C LYS A 127 20.72 1.54 12.36
N ARG A 128 20.80 0.21 12.34
CA ARG A 128 22.07 -0.52 12.45
C ARG A 128 22.84 -0.60 11.13
N GLY A 129 22.13 -0.80 10.02
CA GLY A 129 22.74 -1.00 8.70
C GLY A 129 22.85 0.26 7.84
N SER A 130 22.08 1.31 8.15
CA SER A 130 22.08 2.59 7.43
C SER A 130 21.81 3.74 8.41
N THR A 131 21.04 4.75 8.00
CA THR A 131 20.63 5.88 8.86
C THR A 131 19.10 6.02 8.91
N ILE A 132 18.61 6.61 10.00
CA ILE A 132 17.21 7.03 10.17
C ILE A 132 17.07 8.56 10.19
N SER A 133 18.17 9.30 10.02
CA SER A 133 18.21 10.74 10.12
C SER A 133 18.09 11.38 8.73
N ALA A 134 17.18 12.35 8.60
CA ALA A 134 17.10 13.18 7.40
C ALA A 134 18.40 13.95 7.12
N ALA A 135 19.11 14.41 8.16
CA ALA A 135 20.40 15.10 8.00
C ALA A 135 21.44 14.24 7.28
N GLU A 136 21.42 12.93 7.50
CA GLU A 136 22.42 12.02 6.95
C GLU A 136 21.97 11.37 5.66
N GLY A 137 20.68 11.02 5.55
CA GLY A 137 20.16 10.20 4.46
C GLY A 137 18.98 10.78 3.69
N GLY A 138 18.51 11.99 3.99
CA GLY A 138 17.32 12.57 3.35
C GLY A 138 16.00 11.95 3.85
N CYS A 139 14.87 12.36 3.26
CA CYS A 139 13.56 11.86 3.68
C CYS A 139 13.34 10.36 3.40
N GLN A 140 14.15 9.73 2.55
CA GLN A 140 14.15 8.27 2.41
C GLN A 140 14.48 7.57 3.74
N ALA A 141 15.34 8.16 4.57
CA ALA A 141 15.74 7.61 5.86
C ALA A 141 14.68 7.83 6.96
N GLU A 142 13.76 8.78 6.76
CA GLU A 142 12.67 9.04 7.71
C GLU A 142 11.36 8.40 7.25
N VAL A 143 10.79 8.94 6.16
CA VAL A 143 9.49 8.55 5.59
C VAL A 143 9.58 7.17 4.97
N GLY A 144 10.69 6.85 4.30
CA GLY A 144 10.92 5.52 3.72
C GLY A 144 11.00 4.45 4.81
N VAL A 145 11.80 4.68 5.85
CA VAL A 145 11.92 3.76 7.00
C VAL A 145 10.58 3.63 7.74
N ALA A 146 9.86 4.72 8.01
CA ALA A 146 8.54 4.68 8.64
C ALA A 146 7.52 3.87 7.82
N CYS A 147 7.55 4.01 6.48
CA CYS A 147 6.73 3.23 5.56
C CYS A 147 7.05 1.73 5.66
N SER A 148 8.34 1.35 5.68
CA SER A 148 8.77 -0.05 5.85
C SER A 148 8.37 -0.62 7.20
N MET A 149 8.55 0.15 8.28
CA MET A 149 8.13 -0.22 9.63
C MET A 149 6.62 -0.49 9.69
N ALA A 150 5.81 0.41 9.10
CA ALA A 150 4.36 0.27 9.08
C ALA A 150 3.88 -0.90 8.21
N SER A 151 4.51 -1.11 7.06
CA SER A 151 4.19 -2.22 6.15
C SER A 151 4.48 -3.58 6.78
N ALA A 152 5.62 -3.71 7.45
CA ALA A 152 6.00 -4.91 8.19
C ALA A 152 5.02 -5.20 9.34
N GLY A 153 4.69 -4.17 10.13
CA GLY A 153 3.70 -4.29 11.21
C GLY A 153 2.33 -4.69 10.68
N PHE A 154 1.89 -4.11 9.57
CA PHE A 154 0.61 -4.44 8.94
C PHE A 154 0.58 -5.89 8.43
N ALA A 155 1.63 -6.33 7.73
CA ALA A 155 1.76 -7.71 7.28
C ALA A 155 1.77 -8.70 8.45
N ALA A 156 2.41 -8.33 9.56
CA ALA A 156 2.40 -9.15 10.78
C ALA A 156 1.01 -9.29 11.40
N CYS A 157 0.22 -8.22 11.41
CA CYS A 157 -1.16 -8.22 11.90
C CYS A 157 -2.13 -8.96 10.97
N MET A 158 -1.99 -8.81 9.65
CA MET A 158 -2.78 -9.55 8.65
C MET A 158 -2.49 -11.06 8.65
N GLY A 159 -1.40 -11.45 9.31
CA GLY A 159 -0.93 -12.81 9.38
C GLY A 159 -0.21 -13.21 8.11
N GLY A 160 1.11 -13.42 8.23
CA GLY A 160 1.83 -14.46 7.47
C GLY A 160 1.26 -15.87 7.77
N CYS A 161 -0.05 -16.01 7.61
CA CYS A 161 -0.97 -17.00 8.17
C CYS A 161 -0.92 -18.32 7.40
N ASN A 162 -0.53 -18.30 6.13
CA ASN A 162 -0.56 -19.51 5.30
C ASN A 162 0.48 -20.56 5.73
N SER A 163 1.58 -20.17 6.38
CA SER A 163 2.59 -21.12 6.88
C SER A 163 2.38 -21.51 8.35
N ILE A 164 1.66 -20.70 9.13
CA ILE A 164 1.54 -20.86 10.59
C ILE A 164 0.29 -21.66 10.97
N SER A 165 -0.79 -21.59 10.17
CA SER A 165 -1.97 -22.42 10.40
C SER A 165 -1.69 -23.92 10.18
N ARG A 166 -0.73 -24.29 9.31
CA ARG A 166 -0.32 -25.71 9.14
C ARG A 166 0.52 -26.27 10.28
N ASN A 167 1.17 -25.44 11.10
CA ASN A 167 2.14 -25.89 12.10
C ASN A 167 1.84 -25.48 13.56
N GLY A 168 0.62 -25.07 13.90
CA GLY A 168 0.15 -25.07 15.30
C GLY A 168 0.95 -24.21 16.29
N PHE A 169 1.39 -23.02 15.91
CA PHE A 169 2.13 -22.13 16.81
C PHE A 169 1.21 -21.11 17.49
N ALA A 170 0.72 -21.46 18.68
CA ALA A 170 -0.20 -20.65 19.49
C ALA A 170 0.45 -20.02 20.74
N SER A 171 1.77 -20.16 20.95
CA SER A 171 2.43 -19.70 22.18
C SER A 171 3.18 -18.38 21.99
N ARG A 172 3.17 -17.53 23.04
CA ARG A 172 3.97 -16.28 23.14
C ARG A 172 5.48 -16.48 22.90
N ARG A 173 5.97 -17.72 23.07
CA ARG A 173 7.37 -18.12 22.81
C ARG A 173 7.70 -18.29 21.32
N ASP A 174 6.71 -18.42 20.45
CA ASP A 174 6.92 -18.56 19.00
C ASP A 174 6.93 -17.22 18.26
N TRP A 175 6.69 -16.12 18.98
CA TRP A 175 6.71 -14.77 18.41
C TRP A 175 8.08 -14.46 17.77
N HIS A 176 9.17 -14.91 18.39
CA HIS A 176 10.52 -14.78 17.81
C HIS A 176 10.66 -15.55 16.48
N ARG A 177 10.08 -16.75 16.34
CA ARG A 177 10.12 -17.52 15.10
C ARG A 177 9.18 -16.94 14.04
N GLN A 178 8.04 -16.41 14.43
CA GLN A 178 7.07 -15.77 13.55
C GLN A 178 7.62 -14.47 12.96
N VAL A 179 8.23 -13.64 13.81
CA VAL A 179 9.02 -12.47 13.39
C VAL A 179 10.16 -12.91 12.48
N PHE A 180 10.98 -13.89 12.90
CA PHE A 180 12.10 -14.36 12.07
C PHE A 180 11.65 -14.86 10.69
N TYR A 181 10.57 -15.64 10.59
CA TYR A 181 10.02 -16.07 9.30
C TYR A 181 9.50 -14.89 8.46
N MET A 182 8.86 -13.89 9.07
CA MET A 182 8.41 -12.68 8.36
C MET A 182 9.59 -11.83 7.84
N PHE A 183 10.71 -11.83 8.57
CA PHE A 183 11.92 -11.09 8.22
C PHE A 183 12.68 -11.74 7.07
N TYR A 184 12.72 -13.08 7.02
CA TYR A 184 13.49 -13.81 6.01
C TYR A 184 12.67 -14.31 4.81
N ALA A 185 11.36 -14.52 4.96
CA ALA A 185 10.55 -15.16 3.92
C ALA A 185 9.73 -14.19 3.06
N HIS A 186 9.62 -12.91 3.42
CA HIS A 186 8.75 -11.96 2.70
C HIS A 186 9.50 -10.71 2.21
N PRO A 187 9.46 -10.37 0.91
CA PRO A 187 10.16 -9.23 0.33
C PRO A 187 9.45 -7.87 0.54
N ILE A 188 8.66 -7.74 1.62
CA ILE A 188 7.82 -6.55 1.89
C ILE A 188 8.63 -5.26 1.97
N TYR A 189 9.85 -5.36 2.49
CA TYR A 189 10.67 -4.20 2.85
C TYR A 189 11.15 -3.42 1.64
N LEU A 190 11.51 -4.12 0.56
CA LEU A 190 12.01 -3.50 -0.64
C LEU A 190 10.96 -2.59 -1.27
N HIS A 191 9.73 -3.08 -1.50
CA HIS A 191 8.68 -2.30 -2.17
C HIS A 191 8.49 -0.94 -1.50
N THR A 192 8.51 -0.89 -0.17
CA THR A 192 8.39 0.37 0.56
C THR A 192 9.60 1.29 0.43
N ILE A 193 10.83 0.76 0.45
CA ILE A 193 12.04 1.56 0.33
C ILE A 193 12.27 2.01 -1.11
N GLU A 194 12.07 1.16 -2.11
CA GLU A 194 12.21 1.50 -3.54
C GLU A 194 11.40 2.72 -3.92
N HIS A 195 10.14 2.78 -3.48
CA HIS A 195 9.27 3.92 -3.73
C HIS A 195 9.64 5.19 -2.96
N ASN A 196 10.69 5.14 -2.14
CA ASN A 196 11.21 6.25 -1.38
C ASN A 196 12.73 6.45 -1.56
N LEU A 197 13.44 5.62 -2.35
CA LEU A 197 14.87 5.80 -2.63
C LEU A 197 15.10 7.10 -3.42
N GLY A 198 16.13 7.84 -3.03
CA GLY A 198 16.47 9.16 -3.58
C GLY A 198 15.60 10.30 -3.06
N LEU A 199 14.69 10.05 -2.12
CA LEU A 199 13.80 11.10 -1.60
C LEU A 199 14.58 12.09 -0.71
N THR A 200 14.75 13.31 -1.22
CA THR A 200 15.48 14.41 -0.58
C THR A 200 14.69 15.04 0.57
N CYS A 201 15.38 15.64 1.55
CA CYS A 201 14.74 16.34 2.67
C CYS A 201 14.72 17.85 2.41
N ASP A 202 13.86 18.28 1.49
CA ASP A 202 13.83 19.66 0.99
C ASP A 202 12.50 20.38 1.25
N PRO A 203 12.17 20.68 2.53
CA PRO A 203 10.94 21.36 2.89
C PRO A 203 10.96 22.86 2.57
N ILE A 204 9.80 23.38 2.19
CA ILE A 204 9.61 24.82 1.96
C ILE A 204 9.85 25.59 3.26
N ASP A 205 10.66 26.66 3.19
CA ASP A 205 11.09 27.48 4.33
C ASP A 205 11.72 26.70 5.49
N GLY A 206 12.18 25.47 5.27
CA GLY A 206 12.72 24.62 6.34
C GLY A 206 11.64 24.06 7.30
N LEU A 207 10.35 24.21 6.98
CA LEU A 207 9.24 23.86 7.86
C LEU A 207 8.74 22.43 7.62
N VAL A 208 8.38 21.72 8.68
CA VAL A 208 7.77 20.37 8.60
C VAL A 208 6.29 20.45 8.22
N GLN A 209 6.01 21.08 7.07
CA GLN A 209 4.69 21.26 6.49
C GLN A 209 4.69 20.70 5.07
N VAL A 210 5.24 21.45 4.12
CA VAL A 210 5.31 21.06 2.71
C VAL A 210 6.76 20.69 2.38
N PRO A 211 7.07 19.49 1.85
CA PRO A 211 6.15 18.42 1.44
C PRO A 211 5.93 17.32 2.49
N CYS A 212 6.21 17.59 3.76
CA CYS A 212 6.24 16.59 4.83
C CYS A 212 4.86 15.97 5.12
N ILE A 213 3.80 16.78 5.11
CA ILE A 213 2.43 16.33 5.42
C ILE A 213 1.95 15.34 4.35
N GLU A 214 2.07 15.69 3.06
CA GLU A 214 1.66 14.81 1.98
C GLU A 214 2.54 13.55 1.87
N ARG A 215 3.84 13.65 2.21
CA ARG A 215 4.73 12.48 2.25
C ARG A 215 4.30 11.46 3.30
N ASN A 216 3.76 11.90 4.44
CA ASN A 216 3.22 10.98 5.45
C ASN A 216 1.92 10.32 4.97
N SER A 217 1.03 11.09 4.35
CA SER A 217 -0.21 10.58 3.74
C SER A 217 0.07 9.50 2.68
N LEU A 218 0.92 9.82 1.71
CA LEU A 218 1.34 8.88 0.67
C LEU A 218 2.15 7.72 1.24
N GLY A 219 2.95 7.94 2.28
CA GLY A 219 3.70 6.91 2.99
C GLY A 219 2.80 5.86 3.63
N ALA A 220 1.73 6.27 4.32
CA ALA A 220 0.76 5.36 4.93
C ALA A 220 0.04 4.49 3.87
N VAL A 221 -0.35 5.10 2.76
CA VAL A 221 -0.94 4.40 1.62
C VAL A 221 0.03 3.39 0.99
N LYS A 222 1.28 3.80 0.76
CA LYS A 222 2.33 2.94 0.21
C LYS A 222 2.59 1.74 1.12
N ALA A 223 2.61 1.94 2.43
CA ALA A 223 2.88 0.88 3.40
C ALA A 223 1.86 -0.27 3.30
N ILE A 224 0.57 0.07 3.26
CA ILE A 224 -0.50 -0.95 3.13
C ILE A 224 -0.49 -1.59 1.75
N THR A 225 -0.34 -0.80 0.69
CA THR A 225 -0.30 -1.31 -0.68
C THR A 225 0.88 -2.28 -0.86
N ALA A 226 2.06 -1.93 -0.37
CA ALA A 226 3.24 -2.79 -0.40
C ALA A 226 3.01 -4.09 0.39
N ALA A 227 2.42 -4.01 1.58
CA ALA A 227 2.12 -5.19 2.37
C ALA A 227 1.14 -6.12 1.65
N GLN A 228 0.10 -5.57 1.02
CA GLN A 228 -0.87 -6.34 0.22
C GLN A 228 -0.22 -6.98 -1.00
N LEU A 229 0.63 -6.25 -1.73
CA LEU A 229 1.37 -6.78 -2.87
C LEU A 229 2.26 -7.95 -2.48
N SER A 230 2.96 -7.84 -1.34
CA SER A 230 3.81 -8.92 -0.85
C SER A 230 3.03 -10.11 -0.30
N LEU A 231 1.88 -9.90 0.34
CA LEU A 231 0.99 -10.99 0.76
C LEU A 231 0.35 -11.70 -0.43
N ALA A 232 0.15 -11.00 -1.56
CA ALA A 232 -0.37 -11.56 -2.80
C ALA A 232 0.72 -12.19 -3.69
N SER A 233 2.00 -11.87 -3.46
CA SER A 233 3.12 -12.37 -4.22
C SER A 233 3.66 -13.65 -3.59
N ASP A 234 3.74 -14.75 -4.35
CA ASP A 234 4.32 -16.03 -3.90
C ASP A 234 5.86 -15.98 -3.76
N GLY A 235 6.44 -14.82 -3.43
CA GLY A 235 7.89 -14.63 -3.27
C GLY A 235 8.69 -14.55 -4.59
N VAL A 236 8.01 -14.43 -5.73
CA VAL A 236 8.63 -14.50 -7.08
C VAL A 236 9.52 -13.28 -7.39
N TYR A 237 9.20 -12.12 -6.83
CA TYR A 237 10.01 -10.90 -6.96
C TYR A 237 10.53 -10.55 -5.56
N SER A 238 11.71 -11.03 -5.20
CA SER A 238 12.30 -10.77 -3.89
C SER A 238 13.67 -10.11 -4.02
N VAL A 239 13.80 -8.98 -3.31
CA VAL A 239 15.08 -8.42 -2.89
C VAL A 239 15.09 -8.50 -1.38
N THR A 240 16.25 -8.84 -0.84
CA THR A 240 16.43 -9.04 0.58
C THR A 240 16.40 -7.71 1.33
N LEU A 241 16.10 -7.75 2.62
CA LEU A 241 16.15 -6.57 3.47
C LEU A 241 17.56 -5.97 3.50
N ASP A 242 18.60 -6.81 3.52
CA ASP A 242 19.99 -6.36 3.52
C ASP A 242 20.35 -5.59 2.25
N GLU A 243 19.91 -6.07 1.08
CA GLU A 243 20.08 -5.35 -0.19
C GLU A 243 19.33 -4.00 -0.19
N ALA A 244 18.13 -3.94 0.37
CA ALA A 244 17.38 -2.69 0.49
C ALA A 244 18.06 -1.69 1.44
N ILE A 245 18.59 -2.16 2.56
CA ILE A 245 19.35 -1.34 3.52
C ILE A 245 20.64 -0.83 2.86
N GLU A 246 21.35 -1.69 2.12
CA GLU A 246 22.57 -1.32 1.42
C GLU A 246 22.27 -0.30 0.32
N ALA A 247 21.23 -0.51 -0.48
CA ALA A 247 20.80 0.45 -1.49
C ALA A 247 20.49 1.82 -0.86
N MET A 248 19.78 1.84 0.28
CA MET A 248 19.49 3.07 1.01
C MET A 248 20.77 3.73 1.53
N ARG A 249 21.72 2.96 2.05
CA ARG A 249 23.02 3.43 2.57
C ARG A 249 23.87 4.05 1.47
N VAL A 250 24.00 3.38 0.33
CA VAL A 250 24.74 3.88 -0.84
C VAL A 250 24.09 5.16 -1.37
N THR A 251 22.78 5.16 -1.56
CA THR A 251 22.05 6.36 -2.03
C THR A 251 22.20 7.54 -1.07
N ALA A 252 22.19 7.29 0.25
CA ALA A 252 22.42 8.33 1.27
C ALA A 252 23.84 8.90 1.22
N ALA A 253 24.85 8.06 0.94
CA ALA A 253 26.23 8.49 0.78
C ALA A 253 26.43 9.36 -0.47
N ASP A 254 25.77 8.99 -1.57
CA ASP A 254 25.84 9.71 -2.86
C ASP A 254 25.02 11.01 -2.86
N MET A 255 24.05 11.14 -1.95
CA MET A 255 23.19 12.32 -1.85
C MET A 255 24.01 13.56 -1.46
N SER A 256 23.93 14.60 -2.28
CA SER A 256 24.57 15.89 -1.99
C SER A 256 23.99 16.51 -0.71
N VAL A 257 24.88 17.10 0.10
CA VAL A 257 24.53 17.82 1.34
C VAL A 257 23.47 18.90 1.09
N LYS A 258 23.42 19.49 -0.11
CA LYS A 258 22.44 20.53 -0.49
C LYS A 258 20.99 20.04 -0.51
N TYR A 259 20.75 18.73 -0.54
CA TYR A 259 19.42 18.12 -0.63
C TYR A 259 19.08 17.21 0.56
N LYS A 260 19.88 17.27 1.63
CA LYS A 260 19.59 16.67 2.95
C LYS A 260 18.81 17.69 3.80
N GLU A 261 18.76 17.50 5.12
CA GLU A 261 17.98 18.37 6.02
C GLU A 261 18.36 19.86 5.92
N THR A 262 17.36 20.76 6.00
CA THR A 262 17.51 22.21 5.81
C THR A 262 18.20 22.58 4.48
N SER A 263 17.83 21.87 3.41
CA SER A 263 18.32 22.13 2.05
C SER A 263 18.33 23.63 1.72
N LEU A 264 19.48 24.11 1.25
CA LEU A 264 19.64 25.47 0.73
C LEU A 264 19.38 25.50 -0.79
N SER A 265 18.60 24.55 -1.31
CA SER A 265 18.42 24.33 -2.74
C SER A 265 17.03 23.78 -3.05
N GLY A 266 16.76 23.45 -4.31
CA GLY A 266 15.52 22.82 -4.76
C GLY A 266 14.24 23.55 -4.34
N LEU A 267 13.27 22.83 -3.77
CA LEU A 267 11.96 23.35 -3.41
C LEU A 267 12.05 24.45 -2.35
N ALA A 268 12.93 24.32 -1.35
CA ALA A 268 13.10 25.29 -0.28
C ALA A 268 13.45 26.70 -0.77
N THR A 269 14.10 26.81 -1.94
CA THR A 269 14.55 28.10 -2.49
C THR A 269 13.78 28.54 -3.74
N SER A 270 13.17 27.61 -4.48
CA SER A 270 12.54 27.90 -5.77
C SER A 270 11.05 28.21 -5.68
N VAL A 271 10.34 27.66 -4.68
CA VAL A 271 8.88 27.78 -4.56
C VAL A 271 8.53 28.67 -3.37
N LYS A 272 7.77 29.75 -3.63
CA LYS A 272 7.27 30.66 -2.59
C LYS A 272 5.77 30.43 -2.39
N ILE A 273 5.43 29.58 -1.44
CA ILE A 273 4.04 29.36 -1.01
C ILE A 273 3.87 30.04 0.35
N PRO A 274 2.79 30.81 0.58
CA PRO A 274 2.54 31.41 1.89
C PRO A 274 2.24 30.31 2.90
N LEU A 275 3.19 30.01 3.78
CA LEU A 275 3.01 29.08 4.89
C LEU A 275 2.63 29.82 6.17
N THR A 276 1.73 29.23 6.95
CA THR A 276 1.40 29.74 8.28
C THR A 276 2.46 29.22 9.25
N VAL A 277 3.26 30.12 9.80
CA VAL A 277 4.13 29.81 10.93
C VAL A 277 3.24 29.81 12.17
N PRO A 278 3.12 28.69 12.92
CA PRO A 278 2.39 28.71 14.17
C PRO A 278 3.04 29.75 15.10
N ALA A 279 2.21 30.58 15.74
CA ALA A 279 2.69 31.47 16.78
C ALA A 279 3.09 30.60 17.99
N CYS A 280 4.40 30.35 18.11
CA CYS A 280 5.01 29.69 19.27
C CYS A 280 4.91 30.58 20.51
#